data_AF-A0A3C1S4Q4-F1
#
_entry.id   AF-A0A3C1S4Q4-F1
#
_cell.length_a   1.000
_cell.length_b   1.000
_cell.length_c   1.000
_cell.angle_alpha   90.00
_cell.angle_beta   90.00
_cell.angle_gamma   90.00
#
_symmetry.space_group_name_H-M   'P 1'
#
loop_
_entity.id
_entity.type
_entity.pdbx_description
1 polymer ?
#
loop_
_entity_poly.entity_id
_entity_poly.type
_entity_poly.pdbx_seq_one_letter_code
_entity_poly.pdbx_strand_id
1 'polypeptide(L)'
;EETRTSFSITDGEREEKEEKVTVETVAWYTPEIPVSNGPEYFWGLPGLILEIQDGDHTIVCSEIVLNPKEKIEIKEPKKGKKVSQEEYEKIMKKHSEDMMERFKNQRGGEGTMIFESR
;
A
#
# COMPACT_ATOMS: atom_id res chain seq x y z
N GLU A 1 5.83 -11.91 -10.71
CA GLU A 1 4.93 -12.89 -10.07
C GLU A 1 4.64 -12.36 -8.69
N GLU A 2 3.38 -12.14 -8.38
CA GLU A 2 2.91 -11.68 -7.08
C GLU A 2 2.00 -12.75 -6.48
N THR A 3 2.08 -12.93 -5.17
CA THR A 3 1.19 -13.84 -4.46
C THR A 3 -0.03 -13.05 -4.00
N ARG A 4 -1.16 -13.24 -4.66
CA ARG A 4 -2.42 -12.66 -4.22
C ARG A 4 -3.02 -13.61 -3.20
N THR A 5 -2.99 -13.21 -1.93
CA THR A 5 -3.64 -13.96 -0.86
C THR A 5 -5.05 -13.41 -0.68
N SER A 6 -6.04 -14.27 -0.87
CA SER A 6 -7.43 -13.98 -0.55
C SER A 6 -7.85 -14.75 0.69
N PHE A 7 -8.51 -14.07 1.63
CA PHE A 7 -9.10 -14.69 2.80
C PHE A 7 -10.61 -14.50 2.75
N SER A 8 -11.35 -15.61 2.74
CA SER A 8 -12.81 -15.60 2.90
C SER A 8 -13.18 -16.05 4.30
N ILE A 9 -14.01 -15.26 4.99
CA ILE A 9 -14.61 -15.64 6.28
C ILE A 9 -16.10 -15.90 6.05
N THR A 10 -16.54 -17.14 6.25
CA THR A 10 -17.94 -17.57 6.14
C THR A 10 -18.31 -18.29 7.44
N ASP A 11 -19.34 -17.84 8.14
CA ASP A 11 -19.81 -18.41 9.42
C ASP A 11 -18.74 -18.67 10.50
N GLY A 12 -17.68 -17.85 10.51
CA GLY A 12 -16.58 -17.95 11.46
C GLY A 12 -15.45 -18.89 11.06
N GLU A 13 -15.60 -19.63 9.95
CA GLU A 13 -14.53 -20.38 9.32
C GLU A 13 -13.74 -19.47 8.37
N ARG A 14 -12.40 -19.55 8.45
CA ARG A 14 -11.47 -18.77 7.62
C ARG A 14 -10.89 -19.69 6.56
N GLU A 15 -11.21 -19.44 5.30
CA GLU A 15 -10.55 -20.05 4.16
C GLU A 15 -9.51 -19.07 3.61
N GLU A 16 -8.30 -19.55 3.39
CA GLU A 16 -7.19 -18.81 2.76
C GLU A 16 -6.89 -19.46 1.41
N LYS A 17 -6.86 -18.65 0.36
CA LYS A 17 -6.46 -19.07 -0.98
C LYS A 17 -5.31 -18.20 -1.45
N GLU A 18 -4.19 -18.84 -1.77
CA GLU A 18 -3.03 -18.22 -2.38
C GLU A 18 -3.04 -18.50 -3.88
N GLU A 19 -3.06 -17.44 -4.69
CA GLU A 19 -2.93 -17.54 -6.14
C GLU A 19 -1.68 -16.79 -6.61
N LYS A 20 -0.88 -17.44 -7.46
CA LYS A 20 0.25 -16.79 -8.13
C LYS A 20 -0.28 -16.06 -9.36
N VAL A 21 -0.24 -14.74 -9.30
CA VAL A 21 -0.69 -13.88 -10.40
C VAL A 21 0.55 -13.27 -11.07
N THR A 22 0.56 -13.28 -12.41
CA THR A 22 1.56 -12.52 -13.17
C THR A 22 0.99 -11.13 -13.41
N VAL A 23 1.59 -10.13 -12.76
CA VAL A 23 1.28 -8.72 -12.99
C VAL A 23 2.29 -8.17 -13.98
N GLU A 24 1.79 -7.53 -15.03
CA GLU A 24 2.63 -6.76 -15.94
C GLU A 24 2.85 -5.36 -15.37
N THR A 25 4.12 -5.00 -15.19
CA THR A 25 4.52 -3.67 -14.73
C THR A 25 5.26 -2.95 -15.84
N VAL A 26 4.76 -1.77 -16.24
CA VAL A 26 5.35 -0.90 -17.27
C VAL A 26 5.75 0.43 -16.61
N ALA A 27 7.02 0.82 -16.79
CA ALA A 27 7.54 2.08 -16.26
C ALA A 27 8.06 2.99 -17.39
N TRP A 28 7.59 4.23 -17.41
CA TRP A 28 8.09 5.29 -18.30
C TRP A 28 9.06 6.18 -17.53
N TYR A 29 10.31 6.31 -18.03
CA TYR A 29 11.36 7.07 -17.38
C TYR A 29 12.04 8.06 -18.34
N THR A 30 12.63 9.12 -17.78
CA THR A 30 13.40 10.10 -18.54
C THR A 30 14.87 10.13 -18.11
N PRO A 31 15.83 9.86 -19.02
CA PRO A 31 17.26 9.92 -18.71
C PRO A 31 17.80 11.37 -18.62
N GLU A 32 17.04 12.38 -19.05
CA GLU A 32 17.45 13.79 -18.95
C GLU A 32 17.57 14.27 -17.50
N ILE A 33 16.84 13.63 -16.58
CA ILE A 33 16.94 13.84 -15.13
C ILE A 33 17.64 12.61 -14.55
N PRO A 34 18.97 12.64 -14.32
CA PRO A 34 19.76 11.47 -13.91
C PRO A 34 19.58 11.17 -12.41
N VAL A 35 18.33 10.96 -11.99
CA VAL A 35 17.94 10.60 -10.63
C VAL A 35 17.24 9.25 -10.72
N SER A 36 17.88 8.17 -10.26
CA SER A 36 17.35 6.80 -10.34
C SER A 36 16.29 6.51 -9.28
N ASN A 37 15.36 7.44 -9.06
CA ASN A 37 14.25 7.31 -8.13
C ASN A 37 12.93 7.17 -8.89
N GLY A 38 11.93 6.60 -8.22
CA GLY A 38 10.56 6.54 -8.70
C GLY A 38 9.57 6.45 -7.53
N PRO A 39 8.28 6.39 -7.84
CA PRO A 39 7.23 6.27 -6.83
C PRO A 39 7.28 4.90 -6.13
N GLU A 40 6.84 4.87 -4.87
CA GLU A 40 6.79 3.67 -4.02
C GLU A 40 8.13 2.90 -3.96
N TYR A 41 8.15 1.69 -4.50
CA TYR A 41 9.28 0.76 -4.48
C TYR A 41 9.98 0.66 -5.85
N PHE A 42 9.59 1.47 -6.82
CA PHE A 42 10.13 1.42 -8.17
C PHE A 42 11.35 2.34 -8.30
N TRP A 43 12.53 1.75 -8.51
CA TRP A 43 13.81 2.46 -8.64
C TRP A 43 14.80 1.63 -9.48
N GLY A 44 15.94 2.24 -9.83
CA GLY A 44 17.04 1.53 -10.53
C GLY A 44 17.09 1.69 -12.05
N LEU A 45 16.16 2.43 -12.65
CA LEU A 45 16.26 2.86 -14.05
C LEU A 45 17.22 4.07 -14.18
N PRO A 46 17.93 4.22 -15.32
CA PRO A 46 18.86 5.32 -15.55
C PRO A 46 18.11 6.61 -15.89
N GLY A 47 17.34 7.12 -14.93
CA GLY A 47 16.50 8.30 -15.07
C GLY A 47 15.36 8.32 -14.06
N LEU A 48 14.66 9.45 -13.98
CA LEU A 48 13.50 9.59 -13.11
C LEU A 48 12.28 8.88 -13.72
N ILE A 49 11.58 8.08 -12.93
CA ILE A 49 10.33 7.44 -13.37
C ILE A 49 9.18 8.44 -13.28
N LEU A 50 8.48 8.64 -14.40
CA LEU A 50 7.38 9.61 -14.53
C LEU A 50 6.01 8.94 -14.49
N GLU A 51 5.91 7.71 -14.97
CA GLU A 51 4.67 6.95 -14.98
C GLU A 51 4.95 5.49 -14.72
N ILE A 52 4.10 4.87 -13.90
CA ILE A 52 4.11 3.44 -13.64
C ILE A 52 2.70 2.90 -13.80
N GLN A 53 2.59 1.84 -14.59
CA GLN A 53 1.39 1.02 -14.73
C GLN A 53 1.70 -0.34 -14.12
N ASP A 54 1.09 -0.65 -12.98
CA ASP A 54 1.29 -1.87 -12.22
C ASP A 54 -0.04 -2.64 -12.07
N GLY A 55 -0.33 -3.48 -13.05
CA GLY A 55 -1.65 -4.08 -13.22
C GLY A 55 -2.75 -3.01 -13.32
N ASP A 56 -3.62 -2.95 -12.31
CA ASP A 56 -4.74 -1.99 -12.23
C ASP A 56 -4.36 -0.64 -11.63
N HIS A 57 -3.12 -0.49 -11.13
CA HIS A 57 -2.66 0.72 -10.46
C HIS A 57 -1.85 1.57 -11.44
N THR A 58 -2.18 2.85 -11.57
CA THR A 58 -1.41 3.77 -12.41
C THR A 58 -0.99 4.97 -11.58
N ILE A 59 0.32 5.21 -11.51
CA ILE A 59 0.91 6.35 -10.81
C ILE A 59 1.53 7.27 -11.85
N VAL A 60 1.07 8.52 -11.92
CA VAL A 60 1.55 9.52 -12.88
C VAL A 60 2.15 10.70 -12.13
N CYS A 61 3.30 11.18 -12.57
CA CYS A 61 3.93 12.38 -12.06
C CYS A 61 3.17 13.62 -12.55
N SER A 62 2.61 14.40 -11.62
CA SER A 62 1.85 15.62 -11.94
C SER A 62 2.72 16.86 -12.07
N GLU A 63 3.77 16.98 -11.26
CA GLU A 63 4.63 18.16 -11.21
C GLU A 63 6.04 17.78 -10.74
N ILE A 64 7.05 18.39 -11.36
CA ILE A 64 8.46 18.22 -11.01
C ILE A 64 9.05 19.58 -10.71
N VAL A 65 9.45 19.80 -9.46
CA VAL A 65 10.17 21.00 -9.04
C VAL A 65 11.65 20.67 -8.95
N LEU A 66 12.41 21.07 -9.98
CA LEU A 66 13.86 20.91 -10.03
C LEU A 66 14.56 22.10 -9.37
N ASN A 67 15.54 21.84 -8.52
CA ASN A 67 16.38 22.84 -7.84
C ASN A 67 15.55 23.92 -7.11
N PRO A 68 14.78 23.56 -6.07
CA PRO A 68 14.07 24.55 -5.28
C PRO A 68 15.06 25.55 -4.66
N LYS A 69 14.79 26.85 -4.83
CA LYS A 69 15.61 27.93 -4.24
C LYS A 69 15.53 27.93 -2.71
N GLU A 70 14.45 27.38 -2.17
CA GLU A 70 14.20 27.26 -0.74
C GLU A 70 14.47 25.83 -0.27
N LYS A 71 15.14 25.67 0.87
CA LYS A 71 15.30 24.35 1.49
C LYS A 71 13.93 23.85 1.92
N ILE A 72 13.52 22.71 1.38
CA ILE A 72 12.33 22.00 1.86
C ILE A 72 12.65 21.46 3.26
N GLU A 73 12.17 22.14 4.30
CA GLU A 73 12.21 21.61 5.66
C GLU A 73 11.15 20.51 5.80
N ILE A 74 11.58 19.25 5.72
CA ILE A 74 10.74 18.11 6.09
C ILE A 74 10.57 18.15 7.60
N LYS A 75 9.47 18.77 8.07
CA LYS A 75 9.11 18.77 9.48
C LYS A 75 8.50 17.42 9.82
N GLU A 76 9.14 16.71 10.75
CA GLU A 76 8.60 15.47 11.30
C GLU A 76 7.15 15.71 11.76
N PRO A 77 6.20 14.85 11.36
CA PRO A 77 4.82 14.98 11.80
C PRO A 77 4.77 14.88 13.33
N LYS A 78 4.48 16.01 14.00
CA LYS A 78 4.30 16.06 15.46
C LYS A 78 2.97 15.45 15.93
N LYS A 79 2.11 15.04 14.99
CA LYS A 79 0.81 14.42 15.26
C LYS A 79 1.00 12.91 15.38
N GLY A 80 0.77 12.39 16.59
CA GLY A 80 0.82 10.96 16.86
C GLY A 80 1.21 10.70 18.31
N LYS A 81 1.00 9.47 18.77
CA LYS A 81 1.59 8.98 20.02
C LYS A 81 2.89 8.28 19.65
N LYS A 82 4.00 8.65 20.29
CA LYS A 82 5.21 7.83 20.26
C LYS A 82 4.89 6.57 21.05
N VAL A 83 4.80 5.46 20.33
CA VAL A 83 4.50 4.14 20.90
C VAL A 83 5.69 3.23 20.66
N SER A 84 5.94 2.31 21.59
CA SER A 84 6.89 1.23 21.36
C SER A 84 6.35 0.25 20.31
N GLN A 85 7.22 -0.61 19.77
CA GLN A 85 6.80 -1.66 18.83
C GLN A 85 5.73 -2.58 19.45
N GLU A 86 5.89 -2.95 20.71
CA GLU A 86 4.91 -3.78 21.44
C GLU A 86 3.56 -3.08 21.62
N GLU A 87 3.57 -1.78 21.87
CA GLU A 87 2.34 -0.98 21.98
C GLU A 87 1.65 -0.83 20.61
N TYR A 88 2.43 -0.66 19.54
CA TYR A 88 1.91 -0.63 18.17
C TYR A 88 1.20 -1.93 17.81
N GLU A 89 1.81 -3.09 18.10
CA GLU A 89 1.20 -4.40 17.87
C GLU A 89 -0.12 -4.57 18.63
N LYS A 90 -0.17 -4.13 19.90
CA LYS A 90 -1.41 -4.16 20.69
C LYS A 90 -2.50 -3.26 20.11
N ILE A 91 -2.13 -2.05 19.65
CA ILE A 91 -3.06 -1.11 19.03
C ILE A 91 -3.61 -1.68 17.73
N MET A 92 -2.75 -2.26 16.88
CA MET A 92 -3.15 -2.88 15.62
C MET A 92 -4.08 -4.08 15.84
N LYS A 93 -3.74 -4.96 16.80
CA LYS A 93 -4.58 -6.10 17.15
C LYS A 93 -5.97 -5.66 17.62
N LYS A 94 -6.03 -4.71 18.56
CA LYS A 94 -7.28 -4.16 19.06
C LYS A 94 -8.09 -3.47 17.95
N HIS A 95 -7.43 -2.73 17.07
CA HIS A 95 -8.09 -2.07 15.95
C HIS A 95 -8.72 -3.08 14.97
N SER A 96 -8.02 -4.19 14.71
CA SER A 96 -8.54 -5.28 13.88
C SER A 96 -9.74 -5.98 14.52
N GLU A 97 -9.68 -6.26 15.83
CA GLU A 97 -10.78 -6.85 16.59
C GLU A 97 -12.01 -5.91 16.63
N ASP A 98 -11.82 -4.62 16.93
CA ASP A 98 -12.88 -3.61 16.93
C ASP A 98 -13.53 -3.46 15.53
N MET A 99 -12.72 -3.51 14.46
CA MET A 99 -13.21 -3.50 13.07
C MET A 99 -14.07 -4.73 12.78
N MET A 100 -13.63 -5.92 13.19
CA MET A 100 -14.40 -7.16 13.04
C MET A 100 -15.72 -7.12 13.83
N GLU A 101 -15.72 -6.65 15.07
CA GLU A 101 -16.93 -6.55 15.88
C GLU A 101 -17.95 -5.57 15.31
N ARG A 102 -17.50 -4.38 14.88
CA ARG A 102 -18.38 -3.38 14.24
C ARG A 102 -18.99 -3.90 12.95
N PHE A 103 -18.22 -4.66 12.17
CA PHE A 103 -18.68 -5.23 10.92
C PHE A 103 -19.70 -6.38 11.14
N LYS A 104 -19.46 -7.25 12.14
CA LYS A 104 -20.41 -8.29 12.56
C LYS A 104 -21.75 -7.70 12.99
N ASN A 105 -21.72 -6.57 13.70
CA ASN A 105 -22.95 -5.90 14.16
C ASN A 105 -23.70 -5.15 13.04
N GLN A 106 -23.07 -4.84 11.91
CA GLN A 106 -23.71 -4.18 10.76
C GLN A 106 -24.32 -5.14 9.74
N ARG A 107 -23.84 -6.39 9.65
CA ARG A 107 -24.40 -7.42 8.76
C ARG A 107 -25.16 -8.46 9.58
N GLY A 108 -26.46 -8.28 9.71
CA GLY A 108 -27.34 -9.34 10.21
C GLY A 108 -27.40 -10.51 9.22
N GLY A 109 -26.71 -11.61 9.56
CA GLY A 109 -26.79 -12.92 8.88
C GLY A 109 -25.93 -13.07 7.62
N GLU A 110 -25.12 -14.14 7.60
CA GLU A 110 -24.42 -14.73 6.43
C GLU A 110 -23.81 -13.73 5.43
N GLY A 111 -22.69 -13.11 5.80
CA GLY A 111 -21.89 -12.31 4.88
C GLY A 111 -20.47 -12.84 4.75
N THR A 112 -20.10 -13.35 3.57
CA THR A 112 -18.70 -13.68 3.26
C THR A 112 -17.88 -12.38 3.21
N MET A 113 -16.83 -12.29 4.03
CA MET A 113 -15.82 -11.24 3.91
C MET A 113 -14.67 -11.75 3.07
N ILE A 114 -14.42 -11.13 1.91
CA ILE A 114 -13.26 -11.42 1.07
C ILE A 114 -12.25 -10.29 1.28
N PHE A 115 -11.10 -10.62 1.85
CA PHE A 115 -9.95 -9.72 1.93
C PHE A 115 -8.93 -10.17 0.91
N GLU A 116 -8.47 -9.27 0.06
CA GLU A 116 -7.40 -9.53 -0.88
C GLU A 116 -6.20 -8.67 -0.53
N SER A 117 -5.04 -9.28 -0.34
CA SER A 117 -3.76 -8.59 -0.25
C SER A 117 -2.94 -8.90 -1.50
N ARG A 118 -2.41 -7.84 -2.13
CA ARG A 118 -1.26 -7.91 -3.04
C ARG A 118 0.02 -7.87 -2.21
#